data_AF-Q2JX29-F1
#
_entry.id   AF-Q2JX29-F1
#
_cell.length_a   1.000
_cell.length_b   1.000
_cell.length_c   1.000
_cell.angle_alpha   90.00
_cell.angle_beta   90.00
_cell.angle_gamma   90.00
#
_symmetry.space_group_name_H-M   'P 1'
#
loop_
_entity.id
_entity.type
_entity.pdbx_description
1 polymer ?
#
loop_
_entity_poly.entity_id
_entity_poly.type
_entity_poly.pdbx_seq_one_letter_code
_entity_poly.pdbx_strand_id
1 'polypeptide(L)'
;MTEASYLREKLESISPTERVERIVVQRFAVPLLQALGFDELEIREEFETGCGQVDLAARKNVDPEDIFLRSPKNPYLLLEAKSRAVNLREGSYYRDAVCQIESYLLAKNCKSAKWGIITNANNIQLWRKHGKVVHPATANLDISSDNIESIVRNLRDKIENYERALTVCVYNNKGGVGKTTTVINLAATLKTKGKKVLVVDFDSQGDLTGSSGVTPGKITLTQCLKDPKIDVHAIVQTYRLRGIPIFDIIPRDPELETLTDSRAVAYIPKGTRRLRDLIAPLRNEYDYILIDCPTQWLYFSQSGVFAADVILIPTRPDDLSSLNNAARVITQFIPETARSRQDGGPIALPAFFNGVSSRSESTIQLANKEIWKLINQEKSVDLLHFWPHFKKGNENKSIFRIPDYAVISSAKFDRVPAVFKDRRVLEYYQSLAREYFIDE
;
A
#
# COMPACT_ATOMS: atom_id res chain seq x y z
N MET A 1 33.45 -4.67 -19.41
CA MET A 1 32.13 -4.05 -19.60
C MET A 1 31.33 -4.32 -18.34
N THR A 2 30.69 -3.32 -17.73
CA THR A 2 29.79 -3.56 -16.58
C THR A 2 28.50 -4.21 -17.06
N GLU A 3 27.77 -4.93 -16.20
CA GLU A 3 26.46 -5.49 -16.56
C GLU A 3 25.48 -4.40 -17.02
N ALA A 4 25.56 -3.20 -16.43
CA ALA A 4 24.75 -2.05 -16.82
C ALA A 4 25.11 -1.54 -18.24
N SER A 5 26.41 -1.49 -18.59
CA SER A 5 26.86 -1.13 -19.93
C SER A 5 26.47 -2.19 -20.97
N TYR A 6 26.49 -3.47 -20.58
CA TYR A 6 26.01 -4.57 -21.43
C TYR A 6 24.50 -4.50 -21.66
N LEU A 7 23.72 -4.21 -20.62
CA LEU A 7 22.27 -3.99 -20.73
C LEU A 7 21.95 -2.83 -21.69
N ARG A 8 22.71 -1.73 -21.64
CA ARG A 8 22.56 -0.60 -22.57
C ARG A 8 22.78 -1.02 -24.02
N GLU A 9 23.88 -1.73 -24.31
CA GLU A 9 24.16 -2.24 -25.65
C GLU A 9 23.03 -3.15 -26.15
N LYS A 10 22.53 -4.03 -25.26
CA LYS A 10 21.43 -4.91 -25.61
C LYS A 10 20.13 -4.16 -25.88
N LEU A 11 19.79 -3.14 -25.08
CA LEU A 11 18.63 -2.28 -25.32
C LEU A 11 18.70 -1.63 -26.70
N GLU A 12 19.86 -1.09 -27.09
CA GLU A 12 20.10 -0.47 -28.40
C GLU A 12 19.98 -1.46 -29.56
N SER A 13 20.18 -2.75 -29.31
CA SER A 13 20.04 -3.82 -30.31
C SER A 13 18.60 -4.24 -30.61
N ILE A 14 17.60 -3.73 -29.87
CA ILE A 14 16.18 -4.10 -30.02
C ILE A 14 15.44 -2.97 -30.73
N SER A 15 14.65 -3.32 -31.75
CA SER A 15 13.80 -2.35 -32.44
C SER A 15 12.85 -1.64 -31.47
N PRO A 16 12.70 -0.29 -31.50
CA PRO A 16 11.74 0.45 -30.68
C PRO A 16 10.28 -0.02 -30.79
N THR A 17 9.94 -0.72 -31.88
CA THR A 17 8.60 -1.23 -32.18
C THR A 17 8.56 -2.75 -32.25
N GLU A 18 9.52 -3.43 -31.63
CA GLU A 18 9.58 -4.89 -31.58
C GLU A 18 8.26 -5.49 -31.09
N ARG A 19 7.74 -6.45 -31.85
CA ARG A 19 6.44 -7.10 -31.61
C ARG A 19 6.61 -8.48 -30.96
N VAL A 20 7.81 -9.05 -31.02
CA VAL A 20 8.09 -10.37 -30.44
C VAL A 20 8.52 -10.20 -28.99
N GLU A 21 7.64 -10.55 -28.06
CA GLU A 21 7.88 -10.49 -26.61
C GLU A 21 9.12 -11.30 -26.18
N ARG A 22 9.32 -12.48 -26.77
CA ARG A 22 10.51 -13.31 -26.53
C ARG A 22 11.84 -12.60 -26.80
N ILE A 23 11.87 -11.67 -27.77
CA ILE A 23 13.07 -10.86 -28.04
C ILE A 23 13.32 -9.91 -26.87
N VAL A 24 12.27 -9.32 -26.28
CA VAL A 24 12.39 -8.46 -25.10
C VAL A 24 12.84 -9.27 -23.88
N VAL A 25 12.30 -10.47 -23.67
CA VAL A 25 12.73 -11.36 -22.57
C VAL A 25 14.22 -11.68 -22.68
N GLN A 26 14.66 -12.18 -23.83
CA GLN A 26 16.04 -12.66 -24.02
C GLN A 26 17.06 -11.54 -24.11
N ARG A 27 16.73 -10.43 -24.79
CA ARG A 27 17.68 -9.33 -25.03
C ARG A 27 17.60 -8.23 -23.99
N PHE A 28 16.53 -8.09 -23.22
CA PHE A 28 16.43 -7.02 -22.22
C PHE A 28 16.17 -7.56 -20.82
N ALA A 29 15.16 -8.39 -20.62
CA ALA A 29 14.74 -8.77 -19.27
C ALA A 29 15.77 -9.65 -18.53
N VAL A 30 16.38 -10.63 -19.21
CA VAL A 30 17.46 -11.44 -18.62
C VAL A 30 18.70 -10.58 -18.29
N PRO A 31 19.24 -9.77 -19.23
CA PRO A 31 20.32 -8.84 -18.92
C PRO A 31 19.97 -7.81 -17.83
N LEU A 32 18.70 -7.42 -17.70
CA LEU A 32 18.24 -6.54 -16.63
C LEU A 32 18.35 -7.23 -15.27
N LEU A 33 17.93 -8.49 -15.14
CA LEU A 33 18.09 -9.24 -13.89
C LEU A 33 19.57 -9.43 -13.53
N GLN A 34 20.43 -9.70 -14.51
CA GLN A 34 21.88 -9.71 -14.32
C GLN A 34 22.38 -8.36 -13.81
N ALA A 35 21.98 -7.26 -14.46
CA ALA A 35 22.31 -5.91 -14.00
C ALA A 35 21.67 -5.52 -12.66
N LEU A 36 20.64 -6.23 -12.18
CA LEU A 36 20.13 -6.13 -10.80
C LEU A 36 20.90 -7.01 -9.81
N GLY A 37 21.87 -7.77 -10.32
CA GLY A 37 22.82 -8.57 -9.57
C GLY A 37 22.51 -10.05 -9.55
N PHE A 38 21.53 -10.58 -10.29
CA PHE A 38 21.21 -12.03 -10.29
C PHE A 38 22.02 -12.81 -11.33
N ASP A 39 22.68 -13.88 -10.90
CA ASP A 39 23.47 -14.74 -11.79
C ASP A 39 22.57 -15.67 -12.63
N GLU A 40 23.12 -16.29 -13.67
CA GLU A 40 22.37 -17.22 -14.55
C GLU A 40 21.74 -18.40 -13.80
N LEU A 41 22.40 -18.88 -12.73
CA LEU A 41 21.89 -19.96 -11.88
C LEU A 41 20.81 -19.49 -10.88
N GLU A 42 20.60 -18.19 -10.77
CA GLU A 42 19.64 -17.51 -9.88
C GLU A 42 18.39 -17.05 -10.62
N ILE A 43 18.34 -17.24 -11.94
CA ILE A 43 17.23 -16.83 -12.82
C ILE A 43 16.55 -18.08 -13.39
N ARG A 44 15.22 -18.04 -13.49
CA ARG A 44 14.41 -19.09 -14.10
C ARG A 44 13.42 -18.47 -15.08
N GLU A 45 13.49 -18.90 -16.34
CA GLU A 45 12.48 -18.63 -17.36
C GLU A 45 11.22 -19.48 -17.13
N GLU A 46 10.06 -18.92 -17.52
CA GLU A 46 8.77 -19.61 -17.56
C GLU A 46 8.42 -20.24 -16.20
N PHE A 47 8.39 -19.42 -15.14
CA PHE A 47 8.19 -19.91 -13.77
C PHE A 47 6.70 -20.10 -13.44
N GLU A 48 6.36 -21.31 -12.95
CA GLU A 48 4.99 -21.67 -12.54
C GLU A 48 4.60 -21.07 -11.19
N THR A 49 3.82 -20.00 -11.21
CA THR A 49 3.37 -19.27 -10.00
C THR A 49 2.25 -19.99 -9.24
N GLY A 50 1.53 -20.88 -9.93
CA GLY A 50 0.34 -21.56 -9.45
C GLY A 50 -1.00 -20.91 -9.86
N CYS A 51 -0.97 -19.72 -10.46
CA CYS A 51 -2.12 -19.10 -11.12
C CYS A 51 -1.82 -18.68 -12.57
N GLY A 52 -0.69 -19.13 -13.11
CA GLY A 52 -0.16 -18.86 -14.43
C GLY A 52 1.37 -18.94 -14.43
N GLN A 53 1.96 -18.68 -15.59
CA GLN A 53 3.40 -18.73 -15.79
C GLN A 53 3.93 -17.31 -16.00
N VAL A 54 4.93 -16.90 -15.22
CA VAL A 54 5.59 -15.59 -15.36
C VAL A 54 6.87 -15.75 -16.18
N ASP A 55 7.20 -14.75 -16.99
CA ASP A 55 8.34 -14.83 -17.92
C ASP A 55 9.65 -15.15 -17.23
N LEU A 56 9.95 -14.45 -16.13
CA LEU A 56 11.16 -14.65 -15.35
C LEU A 56 10.85 -14.64 -13.84
N ALA A 57 11.52 -15.53 -13.12
CA ALA A 57 11.65 -15.47 -11.68
C ALA A 57 13.13 -15.44 -11.29
N ALA A 58 13.47 -14.80 -10.19
CA ALA A 58 14.82 -14.74 -9.67
C ALA A 58 14.89 -14.92 -8.16
N ARG A 59 15.96 -15.55 -7.68
CA ARG A 59 16.25 -15.75 -6.26
C ARG A 59 17.74 -15.95 -6.05
N LYS A 60 18.30 -15.26 -5.06
CA LYS A 60 19.68 -15.46 -4.62
C LYS A 60 19.95 -16.87 -4.11
N ASN A 61 21.06 -17.47 -4.53
CA ASN A 61 21.53 -18.78 -4.07
C ASN A 61 22.33 -18.61 -2.77
N VAL A 62 21.62 -18.52 -1.64
CA VAL A 62 22.23 -18.36 -0.31
C VAL A 62 22.82 -19.67 0.21
N ASP A 63 22.22 -20.80 -0.16
CA ASP A 63 22.70 -22.15 0.17
C ASP A 63 23.31 -22.78 -1.11
N PRO A 64 24.59 -23.21 -1.09
CA PRO A 64 25.25 -23.84 -2.24
C PRO A 64 24.52 -25.09 -2.77
N GLU A 65 23.77 -25.80 -1.93
CA GLU A 65 23.01 -27.00 -2.29
C GLU A 65 21.62 -26.67 -2.86
N ASP A 66 21.12 -25.45 -2.65
CA ASP A 66 19.81 -24.98 -3.12
C ASP A 66 19.96 -23.97 -4.28
N ILE A 67 20.31 -24.51 -5.45
CA ILE A 67 20.43 -23.73 -6.69
C ILE A 67 19.04 -23.49 -7.29
N PHE A 68 18.61 -22.23 -7.36
CA PHE A 68 17.27 -21.86 -7.79
C PHE A 68 16.91 -22.38 -9.19
N LEU A 69 17.83 -22.31 -10.16
CA LEU A 69 17.59 -22.85 -11.50
C LEU A 69 17.27 -24.35 -11.53
N ARG A 70 17.86 -25.12 -10.59
CA ARG A 70 17.68 -26.58 -10.48
C ARG A 70 16.49 -26.97 -9.60
N SER A 71 16.21 -26.17 -8.56
CA SER A 71 15.11 -26.34 -7.62
C SER A 71 14.31 -25.02 -7.53
N PRO A 72 13.46 -24.73 -8.53
CA PRO A 72 12.78 -23.44 -8.64
C PRO A 72 11.64 -23.34 -7.61
N LYS A 73 12.00 -22.96 -6.39
CA LYS A 73 11.08 -22.70 -5.28
C LYS A 73 11.42 -21.40 -4.61
N ASN A 74 10.43 -20.81 -3.96
CA ASN A 74 10.57 -19.60 -3.17
C ASN A 74 11.22 -18.42 -3.95
N PRO A 75 10.66 -18.01 -5.10
CA PRO A 75 11.20 -16.88 -5.85
C PRO A 75 11.23 -15.61 -4.98
N TYR A 76 12.19 -14.73 -5.22
CA TYR A 76 12.31 -13.44 -4.54
C TYR A 76 11.74 -12.29 -5.38
N LEU A 77 12.01 -12.34 -6.69
CA LEU A 77 11.59 -11.34 -7.66
C LEU A 77 10.94 -12.05 -8.86
N LEU A 78 9.83 -11.49 -9.35
CA LEU A 78 9.14 -11.92 -10.56
C LEU A 78 9.21 -10.79 -11.60
N LEU A 79 9.37 -11.12 -12.87
CA LEU A 79 9.39 -10.14 -13.95
C LEU A 79 8.48 -10.60 -15.08
N GLU A 80 7.52 -9.75 -15.42
CA GLU A 80 6.63 -9.89 -16.56
C GLU A 80 7.05 -8.91 -17.67
N ALA A 81 7.38 -9.46 -18.83
CA ALA A 81 7.74 -8.70 -20.01
C ALA A 81 6.54 -8.53 -20.93
N LYS A 82 6.56 -7.48 -21.75
CA LYS A 82 5.66 -7.30 -22.91
C LYS A 82 6.48 -6.93 -24.13
N SER A 83 5.91 -7.11 -25.31
CA SER A 83 6.54 -6.58 -26.53
C SER A 83 6.62 -5.05 -26.50
N ARG A 84 7.64 -4.46 -27.15
CA ARG A 84 7.85 -3.00 -27.23
C ARG A 84 6.70 -2.27 -27.91
N ALA A 85 5.93 -2.97 -28.75
CA ALA A 85 4.72 -2.44 -29.38
C ALA A 85 3.52 -2.26 -28.42
N VAL A 86 3.54 -2.88 -27.24
CA VAL A 86 2.49 -2.71 -26.22
C VAL A 86 2.68 -1.37 -25.51
N ASN A 87 1.61 -0.57 -25.40
CA ASN A 87 1.64 0.64 -24.59
C ASN A 87 1.57 0.30 -23.09
N LEU A 88 2.73 0.22 -22.45
CA LEU A 88 2.83 0.05 -21.00
C LEU A 88 2.85 1.37 -20.23
N ARG A 89 2.73 2.54 -20.87
CA ARG A 89 2.73 3.83 -20.18
C ARG A 89 1.44 4.05 -19.38
N GLU A 90 0.31 3.72 -19.98
CA GLU A 90 -1.03 3.92 -19.43
C GLU A 90 -2.09 3.07 -20.17
N GLY A 91 -3.35 3.15 -19.72
CA GLY A 91 -4.47 2.49 -20.40
C GLY A 91 -4.67 1.02 -20.00
N SER A 92 -5.41 0.28 -20.85
CA SER A 92 -5.81 -1.09 -20.54
C SER A 92 -4.63 -2.06 -20.50
N TYR A 93 -3.70 -1.98 -21.44
CA TYR A 93 -2.54 -2.86 -21.49
C TYR A 93 -1.65 -2.73 -20.24
N TYR A 94 -1.44 -1.49 -19.76
CA TYR A 94 -0.76 -1.25 -18.50
C TYR A 94 -1.53 -1.89 -17.32
N ARG A 95 -2.85 -1.65 -17.22
CA ARG A 95 -3.68 -2.26 -16.15
C ARG A 95 -3.66 -3.78 -16.19
N ASP A 96 -3.70 -4.38 -17.37
CA ASP A 96 -3.66 -5.84 -17.52
C ASP A 96 -2.32 -6.41 -17.05
N ALA A 97 -1.19 -5.75 -17.39
CA ALA A 97 0.14 -6.13 -16.90
C ALA A 97 0.27 -5.99 -15.37
N VAL A 98 -0.30 -4.92 -14.79
CA VAL A 98 -0.37 -4.72 -13.33
C VAL A 98 -1.17 -5.85 -12.66
N CYS A 99 -2.38 -6.12 -13.15
CA CYS A 99 -3.21 -7.22 -12.63
C CYS A 99 -2.49 -8.58 -12.71
N GLN A 100 -1.73 -8.81 -13.79
CA GLN A 100 -0.97 -10.04 -14.00
C GLN A 100 0.15 -10.17 -12.96
N ILE A 101 1.00 -9.15 -12.78
CA ILE A 101 2.10 -9.20 -11.81
C ILE A 101 1.58 -9.27 -10.37
N GLU A 102 0.49 -8.58 -10.04
CA GLU A 102 -0.17 -8.66 -8.73
C GLU A 102 -0.66 -10.09 -8.46
N SER A 103 -1.33 -10.71 -9.44
CA SER A 103 -1.81 -12.09 -9.33
C SER A 103 -0.66 -13.08 -9.11
N TYR A 104 0.46 -12.91 -9.82
CA TYR A 104 1.64 -13.76 -9.65
C TYR A 104 2.30 -13.59 -8.30
N LEU A 105 2.47 -12.36 -7.83
CA LEU A 105 3.06 -12.09 -6.51
C LEU A 105 2.23 -12.69 -5.37
N LEU A 106 0.91 -12.72 -5.52
CA LEU A 106 -0.01 -13.30 -4.54
C LEU A 106 -0.26 -14.81 -4.72
N ALA A 107 0.39 -15.44 -5.71
CA ALA A 107 0.17 -16.84 -6.04
C ALA A 107 0.79 -17.80 -5.01
N LYS A 108 0.26 -19.03 -4.95
CA LYS A 108 0.63 -20.06 -3.96
C LYS A 108 2.12 -20.41 -3.97
N ASN A 109 2.77 -20.42 -5.13
CA ASN A 109 4.20 -20.77 -5.24
C ASN A 109 5.11 -19.55 -5.06
N CYS A 110 4.55 -18.35 -4.90
CA CYS A 110 5.27 -17.08 -4.81
C CYS A 110 5.16 -16.43 -3.43
N LYS A 111 4.92 -17.23 -2.37
CA LYS A 111 4.78 -16.73 -0.99
C LYS A 111 6.00 -15.91 -0.54
N SER A 112 7.21 -16.31 -0.92
CA SER A 112 8.46 -15.61 -0.62
C SER A 112 8.76 -14.40 -1.50
N ALA A 113 8.04 -14.24 -2.62
CA ALA A 113 8.29 -13.16 -3.56
C ALA A 113 8.00 -11.83 -2.87
N LYS A 114 8.92 -10.88 -3.02
CA LYS A 114 8.80 -9.51 -2.48
C LYS A 114 8.68 -8.45 -3.58
N TRP A 115 9.14 -8.77 -4.79
CA TRP A 115 9.28 -7.81 -5.87
C TRP A 115 8.68 -8.33 -7.17
N GLY A 116 7.99 -7.44 -7.87
CA GLY A 116 7.51 -7.65 -9.23
C GLY A 116 8.07 -6.56 -10.14
N ILE A 117 8.44 -6.90 -11.37
CA ILE A 117 8.78 -5.95 -12.41
C ILE A 117 7.82 -6.15 -13.57
N ILE A 118 7.27 -5.06 -14.09
CA ILE A 118 6.66 -5.05 -15.43
C ILE A 118 7.54 -4.23 -16.35
N THR A 119 7.81 -4.73 -17.56
CA THR A 119 8.60 -3.98 -18.54
C THR A 119 8.27 -4.38 -19.98
N ASN A 120 8.42 -3.44 -20.90
CA ASN A 120 8.46 -3.72 -22.34
C ASN A 120 9.77 -3.19 -22.95
N ALA A 121 10.78 -2.90 -22.13
CA ALA A 121 12.01 -2.20 -22.50
C ALA A 121 11.84 -0.74 -23.02
N ASN A 122 10.62 -0.23 -23.17
CA ASN A 122 10.31 1.21 -23.34
C ASN A 122 9.89 1.84 -22.01
N ASN A 123 9.25 1.05 -21.15
CA ASN A 123 8.77 1.41 -19.84
C ASN A 123 9.16 0.32 -18.84
N ILE A 124 9.34 0.71 -17.58
CA ILE A 124 9.59 -0.22 -16.48
C ILE A 124 9.01 0.32 -15.18
N GLN A 125 8.42 -0.59 -14.41
CA GLN A 125 7.94 -0.27 -13.08
C GLN A 125 8.24 -1.41 -12.11
N LEU A 126 8.70 -1.04 -10.92
CA LEU A 126 8.91 -1.95 -9.80
C LEU A 126 7.70 -1.92 -8.86
N TRP A 127 7.29 -3.11 -8.46
CA TRP A 127 6.18 -3.38 -7.57
C TRP A 127 6.70 -4.12 -6.34
N ARG A 128 6.16 -3.77 -5.18
CA ARG A 128 6.52 -4.36 -3.90
C ARG A 128 5.33 -5.13 -3.33
N LYS A 129 5.59 -6.34 -2.86
CA LYS A 129 4.66 -7.14 -2.05
C LYS A 129 4.98 -6.98 -0.56
N HIS A 130 3.97 -6.66 0.22
CA HIS A 130 3.99 -6.64 1.68
C HIS A 130 2.79 -7.43 2.21
N GLY A 131 3.01 -8.71 2.54
CA GLY A 131 1.93 -9.65 2.83
C GLY A 131 1.00 -9.76 1.62
N LYS A 132 -0.27 -9.40 1.79
CA LYS A 132 -1.28 -9.38 0.71
C LYS A 132 -1.35 -8.09 -0.10
N VAL A 133 -0.63 -7.04 0.31
CA VAL A 133 -0.63 -5.78 -0.41
C VAL A 133 0.48 -5.80 -1.47
N VAL A 134 0.11 -5.60 -2.73
CA VAL A 134 1.04 -5.30 -3.80
C VAL A 134 0.86 -3.83 -4.17
N HIS A 135 1.94 -3.06 -4.14
CA HIS A 135 1.89 -1.62 -4.40
C HIS A 135 3.13 -1.16 -5.18
N PRO A 136 3.04 -0.05 -5.93
CA PRO A 136 4.18 0.44 -6.70
C PRO A 136 5.29 0.92 -5.75
N ALA A 137 6.54 0.56 -6.11
CA ALA A 137 7.75 1.02 -5.45
C ALA A 137 8.46 2.13 -6.25
N THR A 138 8.14 2.26 -7.53
CA THR A 138 8.56 3.34 -8.42
C THR A 138 7.39 3.86 -9.25
N ALA A 139 7.55 5.05 -9.81
CA ALA A 139 6.77 5.45 -10.97
C ALA A 139 7.00 4.47 -12.14
N ASN A 140 6.12 4.53 -13.13
CA ASN A 140 6.34 3.87 -14.41
C ASN A 140 7.33 4.72 -15.23
N LEU A 141 8.59 4.27 -15.29
CA LEU A 141 9.71 5.02 -15.82
C LEU A 141 9.84 4.78 -17.33
N ASP A 142 10.04 5.83 -18.11
CA ASP A 142 10.45 5.73 -19.52
C ASP A 142 11.93 5.28 -19.59
N ILE A 143 12.24 4.30 -20.43
CA ILE A 143 13.59 3.76 -20.62
C ILE A 143 14.23 4.40 -21.86
N SER A 144 15.49 4.82 -21.73
CA SER A 144 16.38 5.19 -22.82
C SER A 144 17.80 4.69 -22.53
N SER A 145 18.65 4.68 -23.56
CA SER A 145 20.07 4.35 -23.39
C SER A 145 20.81 5.30 -22.45
N ASP A 146 20.33 6.55 -22.31
CA ASP A 146 20.94 7.56 -21.44
C ASP A 146 20.55 7.41 -19.98
N ASN A 147 19.39 6.80 -19.68
CA ASN A 147 18.88 6.71 -18.31
C ASN A 147 18.90 5.30 -17.71
N ILE A 148 19.11 4.25 -18.52
CA ILE A 148 18.98 2.85 -18.08
C ILE A 148 19.88 2.50 -16.90
N GLU A 149 21.13 3.01 -16.86
CA GLU A 149 22.04 2.76 -15.74
C GLU A 149 21.57 3.42 -14.44
N SER A 150 20.93 4.59 -14.53
CA SER A 150 20.34 5.27 -13.38
C SER A 150 19.10 4.52 -12.88
N ILE A 151 18.27 4.03 -13.82
CA ILE A 151 17.11 3.19 -13.51
C ILE A 151 17.57 1.94 -12.77
N VAL A 152 18.54 1.19 -13.30
CA VAL A 152 19.06 -0.04 -12.67
C VAL A 152 19.57 0.24 -11.25
N ARG A 153 20.34 1.33 -11.05
CA ARG A 153 20.82 1.71 -9.72
C ARG A 153 19.66 1.99 -8.75
N ASN A 154 18.64 2.71 -9.19
CA ASN A 154 17.45 3.00 -8.37
C ASN A 154 16.69 1.71 -8.03
N LEU A 155 16.44 0.86 -9.02
CA LEU A 155 15.76 -0.42 -8.82
C LEU A 155 16.53 -1.32 -7.84
N ARG A 156 17.85 -1.42 -8.01
CA ARG A 156 18.72 -2.20 -7.12
C ARG A 156 18.66 -1.68 -5.68
N ASP A 157 18.81 -0.37 -5.48
CA ASP A 157 18.69 0.25 -4.15
C ASP A 157 17.32 -0.01 -3.51
N LYS A 158 16.24 0.09 -4.28
CA LYS A 158 14.88 -0.24 -3.81
C LYS A 158 14.71 -1.70 -3.43
N ILE A 159 15.38 -2.63 -4.12
CA ILE A 159 15.28 -4.07 -3.87
C ILE A 159 16.13 -4.50 -2.67
N GLU A 160 17.32 -3.91 -2.51
CA GLU A 160 18.31 -4.25 -1.49
C GLU A 160 18.08 -3.50 -0.17
N ASN A 161 17.78 -2.20 -0.23
CA ASN A 161 17.66 -1.31 0.92
C ASN A 161 16.20 -0.87 1.18
N TYR A 162 15.27 -1.81 1.06
CA TYR A 162 13.86 -1.48 1.17
C TYR A 162 13.42 -1.19 2.60
N GLU A 163 12.53 -0.22 2.74
CA GLU A 163 11.93 0.14 4.02
C GLU A 163 10.99 -0.95 4.52
N ARG A 164 11.16 -1.43 5.75
CA ARG A 164 10.35 -2.57 6.26
C ARG A 164 8.84 -2.30 6.23
N ALA A 165 8.40 -1.12 6.65
CA ALA A 165 7.00 -0.82 6.88
C ALA A 165 6.18 -0.72 5.59
N LEU A 166 4.91 -1.11 5.70
CA LEU A 166 3.83 -0.61 4.85
C LEU A 166 3.11 0.52 5.59
N THR A 167 3.09 1.72 5.00
CA THR A 167 2.34 2.85 5.55
C THR A 167 0.93 2.87 4.98
N VAL A 168 -0.07 2.83 5.86
CA VAL A 168 -1.49 2.73 5.52
C VAL A 168 -2.21 3.96 6.09
N CYS A 169 -2.80 4.77 5.24
CA CYS A 169 -3.71 5.82 5.70
C CYS A 169 -5.14 5.28 5.69
N VAL A 170 -5.84 5.38 6.82
CA VAL A 170 -7.26 4.99 6.92
C VAL A 170 -8.10 6.23 6.66
N TYR A 171 -8.70 6.34 5.48
CA TYR A 171 -9.33 7.58 5.04
C TYR A 171 -10.68 7.38 4.35
N ASN A 172 -11.59 8.29 4.67
CA ASN A 172 -12.83 8.55 3.96
C ASN A 172 -13.21 10.00 4.27
N ASN A 173 -13.67 10.74 3.25
CA ASN A 173 -14.11 12.12 3.36
C ASN A 173 -15.49 12.26 4.08
N LYS A 174 -15.77 11.37 5.04
CA LYS A 174 -17.00 11.28 5.84
C LYS A 174 -16.67 10.92 7.29
N GLY A 175 -17.30 11.63 8.22
CA GLY A 175 -17.26 11.32 9.66
C GLY A 175 -18.10 10.10 10.01
N GLY A 176 -17.78 9.43 11.12
CA GLY A 176 -18.62 8.32 11.62
C GLY A 176 -18.51 6.99 10.85
N VAL A 177 -17.61 6.87 9.87
CA VAL A 177 -17.35 5.60 9.15
C VAL A 177 -16.42 4.64 9.91
N GLY A 178 -15.92 5.06 11.08
CA GLY A 178 -15.07 4.24 11.95
C GLY A 178 -13.58 4.20 11.59
N LYS A 179 -13.00 5.29 11.08
CA LYS A 179 -11.55 5.42 10.77
C LYS A 179 -10.67 5.13 11.98
N THR A 180 -10.74 5.96 13.03
CA THR A 180 -10.01 5.79 14.29
C THR A 180 -10.22 4.44 14.93
N THR A 181 -11.48 3.98 14.97
CA THR A 181 -11.85 2.67 15.51
C THR A 181 -11.16 1.55 14.74
N THR A 182 -11.10 1.66 13.41
CA THR A 182 -10.40 0.70 12.55
C THR A 182 -8.90 0.71 12.85
N VAL A 183 -8.28 1.89 12.91
CA VAL A 183 -6.84 2.04 13.19
C VAL A 183 -6.44 1.35 14.49
N ILE A 184 -7.12 1.63 15.60
CA ILE A 184 -6.79 1.08 16.92
C ILE A 184 -6.95 -0.44 16.95
N ASN A 185 -8.08 -0.96 16.46
CA ASN A 185 -8.37 -2.39 16.52
C ASN A 185 -7.52 -3.18 15.51
N LEU A 186 -7.21 -2.61 14.34
CA LEU A 186 -6.29 -3.20 13.38
C LEU A 186 -4.86 -3.24 13.95
N ALA A 187 -4.36 -2.16 14.56
CA ALA A 187 -3.05 -2.14 15.20
C ALA A 187 -2.92 -3.22 16.29
N ALA A 188 -3.91 -3.28 17.19
CA ALA A 188 -3.98 -4.30 18.23
C ALA A 188 -4.06 -5.72 17.65
N THR A 189 -4.79 -5.92 16.56
CA THR A 189 -4.89 -7.23 15.89
C THR A 189 -3.59 -7.64 15.22
N LEU A 190 -2.95 -6.74 14.49
CA LEU A 190 -1.65 -6.97 13.86
C LEU A 190 -0.58 -7.34 14.92
N LYS A 191 -0.64 -6.74 16.11
CA LYS A 191 0.18 -7.14 17.26
C LYS A 191 -0.05 -8.59 17.66
N THR A 192 -1.30 -9.08 17.69
CA THR A 192 -1.58 -10.51 17.96
C THR A 192 -1.00 -11.46 16.90
N LYS A 193 -0.63 -10.93 15.72
CA LYS A 193 0.02 -11.63 14.62
C LYS A 193 1.54 -11.39 14.57
N GLY A 194 2.11 -10.90 15.67
CA GLY A 194 3.55 -10.71 15.83
C GLY A 194 4.12 -9.50 15.07
N LYS A 195 3.27 -8.62 14.55
CA LYS A 195 3.71 -7.44 13.80
C LYS A 195 4.03 -6.27 14.73
N LYS A 196 5.08 -5.51 14.40
CA LYS A 196 5.39 -4.22 15.01
C LYS A 196 4.58 -3.13 14.32
N VAL A 197 3.82 -2.37 15.09
CA VAL A 197 2.90 -1.36 14.54
C VAL A 197 3.18 -0.01 15.19
N LEU A 198 3.29 1.01 14.34
CA LEU A 198 3.21 2.41 14.71
C LEU A 198 1.85 2.97 14.29
N VAL A 199 1.23 3.75 15.17
CA VAL A 199 0.00 4.47 14.89
C VAL A 199 0.30 5.97 14.91
N VAL A 200 -0.24 6.74 13.96
CA VAL A 200 -0.10 8.19 13.91
C VAL A 200 -1.47 8.81 14.05
N ASP A 201 -1.71 9.52 15.15
CA ASP A 201 -2.92 10.31 15.34
C ASP A 201 -2.74 11.68 14.69
N PHE A 202 -3.16 11.78 13.44
CA PHE A 202 -3.07 13.00 12.63
C PHE A 202 -4.42 13.72 12.51
N ASP A 203 -5.41 13.31 13.30
CA ASP A 203 -6.69 14.00 13.43
C ASP A 203 -6.59 15.05 14.54
N SER A 204 -6.94 16.30 14.22
CA SER A 204 -6.93 17.39 15.20
C SER A 204 -7.90 17.16 16.36
N GLN A 205 -8.93 16.32 16.19
CA GLN A 205 -9.84 15.93 17.27
C GLN A 205 -9.17 15.03 18.32
N GLY A 206 -8.15 14.24 17.93
CA GLY A 206 -7.39 13.40 18.85
C GLY A 206 -8.16 12.24 19.48
N ASP A 207 -9.22 11.76 18.81
CA ASP A 207 -10.03 10.62 19.26
C ASP A 207 -9.15 9.37 19.52
N LEU A 208 -8.10 9.17 18.72
CA LEU A 208 -7.21 8.04 18.84
C LEU A 208 -6.38 8.14 20.12
N THR A 209 -5.74 9.28 20.33
CA THR A 209 -4.94 9.55 21.53
C THR A 209 -5.81 9.48 22.78
N GLY A 210 -6.99 10.13 22.77
CA GLY A 210 -7.93 10.11 23.88
C GLY A 210 -8.41 8.70 24.25
N SER A 211 -8.73 7.88 23.24
CA SER A 211 -9.15 6.49 23.46
C SER A 211 -7.99 5.53 23.77
N SER A 212 -6.74 5.89 23.50
CA SER A 212 -5.57 5.14 23.97
C SER A 212 -5.15 5.50 25.40
N GLY A 213 -5.50 6.70 25.87
CA GLY A 213 -5.04 7.23 27.17
C GLY A 213 -3.56 7.59 27.22
N VAL A 214 -2.85 7.56 26.09
CA VAL A 214 -1.45 7.95 26.00
C VAL A 214 -1.33 9.46 26.11
N THR A 215 -0.38 9.92 26.93
CA THR A 215 -0.08 11.35 27.08
C THR A 215 1.04 11.72 26.10
N PRO A 216 0.90 12.83 25.34
CA PRO A 216 1.99 13.36 24.53
C PRO A 216 3.24 13.65 25.36
N GLY A 217 4.41 13.52 24.72
CA GLY A 217 5.67 13.92 25.30
C GLY A 217 5.82 15.44 25.40
N LYS A 218 7.00 15.90 25.85
CA LYS A 218 7.33 17.34 25.89
C LYS A 218 7.49 17.94 24.50
N ILE A 219 8.06 17.17 23.58
CA ILE A 219 8.17 17.54 22.18
C ILE A 219 6.88 17.13 21.50
N THR A 220 6.35 18.00 20.64
CA THR A 220 5.06 17.79 19.98
C THR A 220 5.20 17.47 18.50
N LEU A 221 4.16 16.87 17.91
CA LEU A 221 4.13 16.58 16.48
C LEU A 221 4.25 17.85 15.63
N THR A 222 3.62 18.97 16.01
CA THR A 222 3.74 20.27 15.32
C THR A 222 5.18 20.76 15.30
N GLN A 223 5.89 20.63 16.42
CA GLN A 223 7.31 21.01 16.47
C GLN A 223 8.12 20.17 15.49
N CYS A 224 7.94 18.85 15.48
CA CYS A 224 8.59 17.96 14.51
C CYS A 224 8.20 18.30 13.06
N LEU A 225 6.94 18.65 12.77
CA LEU A 225 6.53 19.07 11.42
C LEU A 225 7.25 20.36 11.00
N LYS A 226 7.39 21.34 11.89
CA LYS A 226 8.02 22.64 11.61
C LYS A 226 9.55 22.59 11.54
N ASP A 227 10.20 21.80 12.41
CA ASP A 227 11.66 21.72 12.49
C ASP A 227 12.16 20.31 12.10
N PRO A 228 12.76 20.16 10.91
CA PRO A 228 13.37 18.90 10.45
C PRO A 228 14.54 18.39 11.28
N LYS A 229 15.11 19.20 12.18
CA LYS A 229 16.23 18.79 13.04
C LYS A 229 15.78 18.00 14.26
N ILE A 230 14.49 18.06 14.61
CA ILE A 230 13.96 17.32 15.75
C ILE A 230 13.81 15.86 15.37
N ASP A 231 14.41 14.98 16.16
CA ASP A 231 14.30 13.54 15.98
C ASP A 231 12.86 13.07 16.24
N VAL A 232 12.27 12.39 15.25
CA VAL A 232 10.90 11.86 15.32
C VAL A 232 10.73 10.82 16.44
N HIS A 233 11.80 10.13 16.85
CA HIS A 233 11.72 9.18 17.97
C HIS A 233 11.29 9.86 19.28
N ALA A 234 11.55 11.16 19.44
CA ALA A 234 11.20 11.91 20.65
C ALA A 234 9.68 12.07 20.86
N ILE A 235 8.88 11.92 19.80
CA ILE A 235 7.41 11.99 19.86
C ILE A 235 6.73 10.63 19.85
N VAL A 236 7.49 9.54 19.73
CA VAL A 236 6.96 8.18 19.77
C VAL A 236 6.71 7.77 21.22
N GLN A 237 5.49 7.33 21.51
CA GLN A 237 5.06 6.79 22.79
C GLN A 237 4.61 5.35 22.63
N THR A 238 4.56 4.56 23.70
CA THR A 238 4.07 3.18 23.64
C THR A 238 2.72 3.05 24.31
N TYR A 239 1.70 2.60 23.57
CA TYR A 239 0.44 2.17 24.16
C TYR A 239 0.63 0.81 24.86
N ARG A 240 0.28 0.78 26.15
CA ARG A 240 0.40 -0.41 27.00
C ARG A 240 -0.95 -0.82 27.55
N LEU A 241 -1.26 -2.11 27.42
CA LEU A 241 -2.41 -2.72 28.07
C LEU A 241 -1.92 -3.54 29.26
N ARG A 242 -2.28 -3.12 30.48
CA ARG A 242 -1.86 -3.80 31.73
C ARG A 242 -0.33 -4.01 31.80
N GLY A 243 0.43 -2.98 31.42
CA GLY A 243 1.90 -3.01 31.37
C GLY A 243 2.52 -3.64 30.12
N ILE A 244 1.73 -4.36 29.31
CA ILE A 244 2.20 -5.05 28.11
C ILE A 244 2.19 -4.10 26.91
N PRO A 245 3.32 -3.91 26.20
CA PRO A 245 3.37 -3.05 25.02
C PRO A 245 2.58 -3.69 23.85
N ILE A 246 1.62 -2.94 23.31
CA ILE A 246 0.78 -3.40 22.21
C ILE A 246 1.24 -2.80 20.88
N PHE A 247 1.26 -1.47 20.78
CA PHE A 247 1.75 -0.74 19.60
C PHE A 247 2.38 0.58 20.06
N ASP A 248 3.20 1.17 19.20
CA ASP A 248 3.68 2.53 19.42
C ASP A 248 2.74 3.52 18.74
N ILE A 249 2.72 4.74 19.24
CA ILE A 249 1.83 5.82 18.82
C ILE A 249 2.60 7.14 18.78
N ILE A 250 2.44 7.88 17.70
CA ILE A 250 2.65 9.33 17.67
C ILE A 250 1.31 9.96 18.06
N PRO A 251 1.17 10.48 19.29
CA PRO A 251 -0.09 11.00 19.78
C PRO A 251 -0.43 12.35 19.15
N ARG A 252 -1.70 12.73 19.22
CA ARG A 252 -2.21 14.02 18.79
C ARG A 252 -1.50 15.11 19.56
N ASP A 253 -1.08 16.12 18.83
CA ASP A 253 -0.54 17.33 19.39
C ASP A 253 -1.67 18.35 19.65
N PRO A 254 -1.83 18.85 20.88
CA PRO A 254 -2.78 19.93 21.20
C PRO A 254 -2.72 21.11 20.22
N GLU A 255 -1.54 21.46 19.72
CA GLU A 255 -1.34 22.57 18.78
C GLU A 255 -1.87 22.30 17.36
N LEU A 256 -2.25 21.06 17.01
CA LEU A 256 -2.78 20.75 15.67
C LEU A 256 -4.04 21.55 15.31
N GLU A 257 -4.87 21.91 16.29
CA GLU A 257 -6.04 22.78 16.06
C GLU A 257 -5.61 24.15 15.54
N THR A 258 -4.50 24.71 16.06
CA THR A 258 -3.97 26.00 15.61
C THR A 258 -3.38 25.96 14.20
N LEU A 259 -2.93 24.77 13.76
CA LEU A 259 -2.45 24.51 12.40
C LEU A 259 -3.56 24.37 11.36
N THR A 260 -4.83 24.30 11.77
CA THR A 260 -5.96 24.26 10.82
C THR A 260 -6.14 25.58 10.06
N ASP A 261 -5.55 26.68 10.54
CA ASP A 261 -5.42 27.91 9.77
C ASP A 261 -4.40 27.74 8.64
N SER A 262 -4.86 27.96 7.41
CA SER A 262 -4.07 27.95 6.17
C SER A 262 -2.74 28.72 6.26
N ARG A 263 -2.65 29.79 7.07
CA ARG A 263 -1.41 30.58 7.23
C ARG A 263 -0.34 29.85 8.03
N ALA A 264 -0.73 29.03 8.99
CA ALA A 264 0.20 28.28 9.84
C ALA A 264 0.83 27.11 9.06
N VAL A 265 0.08 26.51 8.13
CA VAL A 265 0.55 25.45 7.22
C VAL A 265 1.69 25.92 6.32
N ALA A 266 1.73 27.21 5.94
CA ALA A 266 2.78 27.77 5.10
C ALA A 266 4.19 27.68 5.71
N TYR A 267 4.28 27.58 7.04
CA TYR A 267 5.55 27.42 7.75
C TYR A 267 6.03 25.97 7.84
N ILE A 268 5.25 25.01 7.32
CA ILE A 268 5.64 23.61 7.31
C ILE A 268 6.53 23.35 6.08
N PRO A 269 7.82 23.00 6.27
CA PRO A 269 8.72 22.78 5.15
C PRO A 269 8.23 21.63 4.28
N LYS A 270 8.26 21.82 2.95
CA LYS A 270 7.78 20.86 1.94
C LYS A 270 6.26 20.56 2.02
N GLY A 271 5.49 21.31 2.79
CA GLY A 271 4.03 21.24 2.81
C GLY A 271 3.49 19.84 3.09
N THR A 272 2.61 19.34 2.21
CA THR A 272 1.93 18.04 2.35
C THR A 272 2.89 16.85 2.35
N ARG A 273 4.10 16.99 1.78
CA ARG A 273 5.13 15.95 1.84
C ARG A 273 5.71 15.76 3.24
N ARG A 274 5.56 16.73 4.14
CA ARG A 274 6.32 16.78 5.41
C ARG A 274 6.15 15.53 6.26
N LEU A 275 4.91 15.04 6.44
CA LEU A 275 4.66 13.86 7.27
C LEU A 275 5.40 12.63 6.75
N ARG A 276 5.46 12.45 5.41
CA ARG A 276 6.18 11.35 4.78
C ARG A 276 7.66 11.37 5.12
N ASP A 277 8.29 12.54 4.99
CA ASP A 277 9.70 12.72 5.33
C ASP A 277 9.94 12.58 6.84
N LEU A 278 8.98 12.98 7.68
CA LEU A 278 9.06 12.88 9.13
C LEU A 278 9.06 11.42 9.61
N ILE A 279 8.20 10.57 9.05
CA ILE A 279 8.09 9.16 9.46
C ILE A 279 9.11 8.25 8.77
N ALA A 280 9.83 8.73 7.74
CA ALA A 280 10.77 7.92 6.96
C ALA A 280 11.83 7.20 7.82
N PRO A 281 12.46 7.83 8.84
CA PRO A 281 13.41 7.13 9.72
C PRO A 281 12.80 5.94 10.47
N LEU A 282 11.51 6.00 10.79
CA LEU A 282 10.79 4.94 11.52
C LEU A 282 10.39 3.75 10.64
N ARG A 283 10.43 3.90 9.31
CA ARG A 283 9.90 2.87 8.39
C ARG A 283 10.68 1.55 8.46
N ASN A 284 11.90 1.53 8.97
CA ASN A 284 12.67 0.29 9.17
C ASN A 284 12.37 -0.42 10.49
N GLU A 285 11.72 0.25 11.43
CA GLU A 285 11.49 -0.25 12.79
C GLU A 285 10.16 -1.00 12.93
N TYR A 286 9.22 -0.70 12.04
CA TYR A 286 7.84 -1.20 12.05
C TYR A 286 7.54 -2.07 10.83
N ASP A 287 6.59 -3.00 11.00
CA ASP A 287 5.97 -3.72 9.87
C ASP A 287 4.85 -2.88 9.25
N TYR A 288 4.09 -2.15 10.06
CA TYR A 288 3.00 -1.29 9.61
C TYR A 288 3.05 0.07 10.31
N ILE A 289 2.80 1.13 9.54
CA ILE A 289 2.51 2.47 10.07
C ILE A 289 1.07 2.81 9.68
N LEU A 290 0.18 2.95 10.66
CA LEU A 290 -1.22 3.28 10.42
C LEU A 290 -1.48 4.76 10.73
N ILE A 291 -1.98 5.52 9.75
CA ILE A 291 -2.26 6.95 9.90
C ILE A 291 -3.77 7.15 10.02
N ASP A 292 -4.20 7.74 11.13
CA ASP A 292 -5.57 8.22 11.33
C ASP A 292 -5.65 9.69 10.90
N CYS A 293 -6.61 10.03 10.05
CA CYS A 293 -6.74 11.36 9.45
C CYS A 293 -8.15 11.92 9.67
N PRO A 294 -8.28 13.27 9.71
CA PRO A 294 -9.58 13.92 9.85
C PRO A 294 -10.45 13.68 8.61
N THR A 295 -11.71 14.12 8.66
CA THR A 295 -12.67 13.87 7.57
C THR A 295 -12.54 14.82 6.39
N GLN A 296 -11.95 16.00 6.59
CA GLN A 296 -11.93 17.06 5.58
C GLN A 296 -10.65 16.95 4.73
N TRP A 297 -10.77 17.15 3.41
CA TRP A 297 -9.64 17.19 2.48
C TRP A 297 -8.84 18.51 2.59
N LEU A 298 -8.21 18.72 3.74
CA LEU A 298 -7.30 19.83 4.05
C LEU A 298 -5.89 19.28 4.32
N TYR A 299 -4.98 20.14 4.81
CA TYR A 299 -3.58 19.81 5.04
C TYR A 299 -3.33 18.44 5.70
N PHE A 300 -4.02 18.14 6.81
CA PHE A 300 -3.81 16.89 7.56
C PHE A 300 -4.14 15.64 6.73
N SER A 301 -5.33 15.59 6.15
CA SER A 301 -5.74 14.47 5.29
C SER A 301 -4.89 14.39 4.02
N GLN A 302 -4.55 15.52 3.41
CA GLN A 302 -3.67 15.57 2.24
C GLN A 302 -2.28 15.04 2.56
N SER A 303 -1.69 15.45 3.68
CA SER A 303 -0.35 15.01 4.09
C SER A 303 -0.34 13.56 4.57
N GLY A 304 -1.40 13.10 5.24
CA GLY A 304 -1.61 11.69 5.59
C GLY A 304 -1.72 10.78 4.38
N VAL A 305 -2.54 11.14 3.39
CA VAL A 305 -2.63 10.42 2.11
C VAL A 305 -1.31 10.50 1.33
N PHE A 306 -0.61 11.64 1.35
CA PHE A 306 0.70 11.78 0.74
C PHE A 306 1.75 10.87 1.37
N ALA A 307 1.69 10.62 2.68
CA ALA A 307 2.65 9.79 3.40
C ALA A 307 2.44 8.28 3.22
N ALA A 308 1.23 7.84 2.86
CA ALA A 308 0.88 6.43 2.80
C ALA A 308 1.33 5.71 1.53
N ASP A 309 1.62 4.43 1.61
CA ASP A 309 1.80 3.58 0.43
C ASP A 309 0.43 3.18 -0.14
N VAL A 310 -0.53 2.91 0.76
CA VAL A 310 -1.89 2.51 0.40
C VAL A 310 -2.94 3.18 1.28
N ILE A 311 -4.16 3.34 0.74
CA ILE A 311 -5.30 3.93 1.44
C ILE A 311 -6.33 2.86 1.74
N LEU A 312 -6.64 2.64 3.02
CA LEU A 312 -7.73 1.76 3.46
C LEU A 312 -9.01 2.59 3.65
N ILE A 313 -10.09 2.19 2.98
CA ILE A 313 -11.31 3.01 2.87
C ILE A 313 -12.49 2.32 3.61
N PRO A 314 -12.72 2.65 4.90
CA PRO A 314 -13.93 2.22 5.59
C PRO A 314 -15.15 2.98 5.05
N THR A 315 -16.24 2.27 4.82
CA THR A 315 -17.49 2.83 4.30
C THR A 315 -18.69 2.28 5.04
N ARG A 316 -19.79 3.05 5.06
CA ARG A 316 -21.06 2.62 5.62
C ARG A 316 -22.03 2.25 4.49
N PRO A 317 -22.62 1.04 4.49
CA PRO A 317 -23.54 0.64 3.42
C PRO A 317 -24.89 1.36 3.51
N ASP A 318 -25.26 1.86 4.69
CA ASP A 318 -26.50 2.58 4.98
C ASP A 318 -26.41 4.10 4.73
N ASP A 319 -25.24 4.60 4.33
CA ASP A 319 -24.99 6.03 4.10
C ASP A 319 -24.47 6.28 2.68
N LEU A 320 -25.35 6.79 1.81
CA LEU A 320 -24.99 7.16 0.44
C LEU A 320 -23.86 8.19 0.38
N SER A 321 -23.79 9.12 1.35
CA SER A 321 -22.69 10.09 1.43
C SER A 321 -21.35 9.39 1.70
N SER A 322 -21.34 8.32 2.49
CA SER A 322 -20.14 7.52 2.74
C SER A 322 -19.61 6.85 1.46
N LEU A 323 -20.50 6.35 0.59
CA LEU A 323 -20.13 5.70 -0.67
C LEU A 323 -19.63 6.74 -1.68
N ASN A 324 -20.35 7.85 -1.85
CA ASN A 324 -19.95 8.93 -2.76
C ASN A 324 -18.60 9.54 -2.34
N ASN A 325 -18.37 9.72 -1.04
CA ASN A 325 -17.09 10.22 -0.55
C ASN A 325 -15.94 9.21 -0.76
N ALA A 326 -16.19 7.91 -0.59
CA ALA A 326 -15.21 6.88 -0.92
C ALA A 326 -14.87 6.88 -2.42
N ALA A 327 -15.86 7.00 -3.30
CA ALA A 327 -15.63 7.14 -4.73
C ALA A 327 -14.77 8.38 -5.04
N ARG A 328 -15.06 9.54 -4.44
CA ARG A 328 -14.24 10.75 -4.59
C ARG A 328 -12.79 10.58 -4.10
N VAL A 329 -12.58 9.83 -3.01
CA VAL A 329 -11.22 9.50 -2.55
C VAL A 329 -10.46 8.74 -3.65
N ILE A 330 -11.10 7.75 -4.26
CA ILE A 330 -10.50 6.88 -5.29
C ILE A 330 -10.31 7.63 -6.62
N THR A 331 -11.30 8.42 -7.07
CA THR A 331 -11.27 9.04 -8.40
C THR A 331 -10.58 10.40 -8.44
N GLN A 332 -10.52 11.12 -7.32
CA GLN A 332 -10.01 12.49 -7.28
C GLN A 332 -8.76 12.62 -6.41
N PHE A 333 -8.88 12.31 -5.12
CA PHE A 333 -7.85 12.66 -4.13
C PHE A 333 -6.59 11.81 -4.23
N ILE A 334 -6.73 10.50 -4.43
CA ILE A 334 -5.59 9.59 -4.64
C ILE A 334 -4.85 9.93 -5.94
N PRO A 335 -5.51 10.07 -7.11
CA PRO A 335 -4.84 10.46 -8.35
C PRO A 335 -4.19 11.85 -8.31
N GLU A 336 -4.78 12.82 -7.62
CA GLU A 336 -4.15 14.12 -7.36
C GLU A 336 -2.85 13.97 -6.56
N THR A 337 -2.89 13.19 -5.48
CA THR A 337 -1.71 12.93 -4.65
C THR A 337 -0.63 12.18 -5.42
N ALA A 338 -1.00 11.16 -6.20
CA ALA A 338 -0.07 10.35 -6.97
C ALA A 338 0.68 11.17 -8.04
N ARG A 339 -0.01 12.10 -8.71
CA ARG A 339 0.61 13.05 -9.64
C ARG A 339 1.64 13.95 -8.95
N SER A 340 1.37 14.36 -7.71
CA SER A 340 2.31 15.17 -6.92
C SER A 340 3.52 14.37 -6.44
N ARG A 341 3.36 13.08 -6.14
CA ARG A 341 4.44 12.21 -5.64
C ARG A 341 5.41 11.73 -6.72
N GLN A 342 4.91 11.49 -7.94
CA GLN A 342 5.71 10.98 -9.06
C GLN A 342 6.49 9.69 -8.72
N ASP A 343 5.94 8.83 -7.85
CA ASP A 343 6.54 7.56 -7.42
C ASP A 343 5.60 6.35 -7.55
N GLY A 344 4.47 6.54 -8.24
CA GLY A 344 3.47 5.50 -8.51
C GLY A 344 2.37 5.36 -7.45
N GLY A 345 2.54 5.87 -6.23
CA GLY A 345 1.55 5.76 -5.14
C GLY A 345 0.99 7.10 -4.66
N PRO A 346 0.09 7.11 -3.66
CA PRO A 346 -0.52 5.93 -3.04
C PRO A 346 -1.52 5.23 -3.98
N ILE A 347 -1.90 4.00 -3.65
CA ILE A 347 -3.02 3.30 -4.30
C ILE A 347 -4.16 3.06 -3.31
N ALA A 348 -5.39 2.89 -3.81
CA ALA A 348 -6.52 2.50 -2.99
C ALA A 348 -6.51 0.98 -2.74
N LEU A 349 -6.62 0.57 -1.48
CA LEU A 349 -7.07 -0.79 -1.17
C LEU A 349 -8.57 -0.88 -1.37
N PRO A 350 -9.11 -2.10 -1.57
CA PRO A 350 -10.53 -2.24 -1.74
C PRO A 350 -11.33 -1.70 -0.56
N ALA A 351 -12.41 -0.97 -0.81
CA ALA A 351 -13.26 -0.46 0.26
C ALA A 351 -13.90 -1.62 1.04
N PHE A 352 -14.18 -1.41 2.32
CA PHE A 352 -14.93 -2.36 3.14
C PHE A 352 -16.11 -1.69 3.84
N PHE A 353 -17.11 -2.48 4.18
CA PHE A 353 -18.26 -2.03 4.95
C PHE A 353 -18.01 -2.15 6.46
N ASN A 354 -18.20 -1.05 7.17
CA ASN A 354 -18.05 -0.96 8.61
C ASN A 354 -19.38 -0.62 9.28
N GLY A 355 -19.61 -1.12 10.48
CA GLY A 355 -20.85 -0.88 11.21
C GLY A 355 -22.07 -1.52 10.55
N VAL A 356 -21.92 -2.73 9.99
CA VAL A 356 -23.00 -3.42 9.29
C VAL A 356 -23.97 -4.07 10.30
N SER A 357 -25.26 -3.75 10.23
CA SER A 357 -26.26 -4.39 11.10
C SER A 357 -26.70 -5.76 10.56
N SER A 358 -27.21 -6.64 11.43
CA SER A 358 -27.75 -7.96 11.04
C SER A 358 -28.96 -7.91 10.11
N ARG A 359 -29.59 -6.74 9.94
CA ARG A 359 -30.74 -6.51 9.04
C ARG A 359 -30.35 -5.83 7.72
N SER A 360 -29.06 -5.66 7.44
CA SER A 360 -28.56 -4.81 6.36
C SER A 360 -28.46 -5.49 4.98
N GLU A 361 -28.95 -6.71 4.76
CA GLU A 361 -28.74 -7.37 3.45
C GLU A 361 -29.41 -6.61 2.29
N SER A 362 -30.63 -6.10 2.49
CA SER A 362 -31.29 -5.21 1.52
C SER A 362 -30.51 -3.92 1.33
N THR A 363 -30.04 -3.31 2.41
CA THR A 363 -29.19 -2.10 2.38
C THR A 363 -27.90 -2.32 1.60
N ILE A 364 -27.26 -3.49 1.73
CA ILE A 364 -26.04 -3.84 1.03
C ILE A 364 -26.30 -4.05 -0.47
N GLN A 365 -27.44 -4.65 -0.83
CA GLN A 365 -27.86 -4.74 -2.24
C GLN A 365 -28.07 -3.35 -2.84
N LEU A 366 -28.70 -2.43 -2.10
CA LEU A 366 -28.83 -1.03 -2.52
C LEU A 366 -27.46 -0.36 -2.65
N ALA A 367 -26.57 -0.52 -1.67
CA ALA A 367 -25.21 0.03 -1.73
C ALA A 367 -24.45 -0.48 -2.96
N ASN A 368 -24.51 -1.77 -3.27
CA ASN A 368 -23.90 -2.36 -4.47
C ASN A 368 -24.49 -1.77 -5.77
N LYS A 369 -25.81 -1.51 -5.81
CA LYS A 369 -26.45 -0.85 -6.94
C LYS A 369 -25.96 0.57 -7.13
N GLU A 370 -25.75 1.32 -6.04
CA GLU A 370 -25.19 2.67 -6.10
C GLU A 370 -23.72 2.68 -6.51
N ILE A 371 -22.90 1.76 -5.99
CA ILE A 371 -21.51 1.56 -6.43
C ILE A 371 -21.46 1.27 -7.94
N TRP A 372 -22.34 0.40 -8.44
CA TRP A 372 -22.44 0.11 -9.87
C TRP A 372 -22.80 1.36 -10.69
N LYS A 373 -23.69 2.22 -10.20
CA LYS A 373 -23.99 3.49 -10.88
C LYS A 373 -22.77 4.41 -10.91
N LEU A 374 -22.04 4.54 -9.81
CA LEU A 374 -20.83 5.36 -9.74
C LEU A 374 -19.77 4.87 -10.73
N ILE A 375 -19.54 3.56 -10.81
CA ILE A 375 -18.62 2.94 -11.80
C ILE A 375 -19.01 3.30 -13.24
N ASN A 376 -20.30 3.27 -13.58
CA ASN A 376 -20.75 3.57 -14.94
C ASN A 376 -20.70 5.07 -15.30
N GLN A 377 -20.74 5.95 -14.30
CA GLN A 377 -20.62 7.40 -14.49
C GLN A 377 -19.15 7.81 -14.67
N GLU A 378 -18.26 7.25 -13.86
CA GLU A 378 -16.81 7.54 -13.86
C GLU A 378 -16.06 6.63 -14.84
N LYS A 379 -16.31 6.81 -16.15
CA LYS A 379 -15.75 5.97 -17.23
C LYS A 379 -14.20 5.92 -17.29
N SER A 380 -13.51 6.79 -16.56
CA SER A 380 -12.06 7.00 -16.61
C SER A 380 -11.29 6.35 -15.46
N VAL A 381 -11.95 5.88 -14.40
CA VAL A 381 -11.29 5.35 -13.20
C VAL A 381 -11.77 3.94 -12.90
N ASP A 382 -10.81 3.06 -12.57
CA ASP A 382 -11.12 1.69 -12.15
C ASP A 382 -11.70 1.69 -10.73
N LEU A 383 -13.01 1.93 -10.64
CA LEU A 383 -13.76 1.86 -9.39
C LEU A 383 -14.03 0.41 -8.93
N LEU A 384 -13.41 -0.60 -9.57
CA LEU A 384 -13.45 -1.99 -9.08
C LEU A 384 -12.77 -2.16 -7.73
N HIS A 385 -12.05 -1.14 -7.23
CA HIS A 385 -11.63 -1.07 -5.84
C HIS A 385 -12.80 -1.19 -4.83
N PHE A 386 -14.07 -1.06 -5.20
CA PHE A 386 -15.14 -1.45 -4.29
C PHE A 386 -15.31 -2.97 -4.15
N TRP A 387 -14.93 -3.75 -5.16
CA TRP A 387 -15.14 -5.20 -5.23
C TRP A 387 -13.80 -5.95 -5.31
N PRO A 388 -13.21 -6.34 -4.16
CA PRO A 388 -11.88 -6.98 -4.12
C PRO A 388 -11.77 -8.29 -4.91
N HIS A 389 -12.90 -8.94 -5.22
CA HIS A 389 -12.94 -10.22 -5.91
C HIS A 389 -13.55 -10.15 -7.32
N PHE A 390 -13.86 -8.94 -7.81
CA PHE A 390 -14.41 -8.78 -9.14
C PHE A 390 -13.32 -9.06 -10.19
N LYS A 391 -13.61 -9.98 -11.11
CA LYS A 391 -12.78 -10.28 -12.28
C LYS A 391 -13.65 -10.41 -13.53
N LYS A 392 -13.09 -10.13 -14.70
CA LYS A 392 -13.80 -10.38 -15.97
C LYS A 392 -14.12 -11.89 -16.07
N GLY A 393 -15.41 -12.24 -16.15
CA GLY A 393 -15.90 -13.62 -16.11
C GLY A 393 -16.24 -14.16 -14.71
N ASN A 394 -15.95 -13.41 -13.64
CA ASN A 394 -16.38 -13.69 -12.27
C ASN A 394 -16.79 -12.37 -11.59
N GLU A 395 -18.07 -12.02 -11.72
CA GLU A 395 -18.63 -10.77 -11.17
C GLU A 395 -18.90 -10.84 -9.66
N ASN A 396 -17.94 -11.33 -8.88
CA ASN A 396 -18.08 -11.34 -7.43
C ASN A 396 -18.01 -9.91 -6.87
N LYS A 397 -19.19 -9.36 -6.58
CA LYS A 397 -19.42 -8.01 -6.01
C LYS A 397 -19.47 -8.03 -4.48
N SER A 398 -18.92 -9.06 -3.83
CA SER A 398 -18.83 -9.12 -2.37
C SER A 398 -17.85 -8.08 -1.84
N ILE A 399 -18.26 -7.39 -0.78
CA ILE A 399 -17.46 -6.41 -0.06
C ILE A 399 -17.26 -6.94 1.36
N PHE A 400 -16.02 -6.88 1.87
CA PHE A 400 -15.71 -7.29 3.25
C PHE A 400 -16.52 -6.46 4.26
N ARG A 401 -16.94 -7.09 5.36
CA ARG A 401 -17.89 -6.49 6.31
C ARG A 401 -17.41 -6.63 7.76
N ILE A 402 -17.43 -5.52 8.50
CA ILE A 402 -17.33 -5.50 9.96
C ILE A 402 -18.71 -5.14 10.52
N PRO A 403 -19.31 -5.99 11.38
CA PRO A 403 -20.63 -5.73 11.91
C PRO A 403 -20.61 -4.58 12.93
N ASP A 404 -21.76 -3.91 13.08
CA ASP A 404 -21.98 -2.99 14.19
C ASP A 404 -22.07 -3.78 15.49
N TYR A 405 -21.28 -3.36 16.47
CA TYR A 405 -21.10 -4.15 17.66
C TYR A 405 -20.91 -3.24 18.87
N ALA A 406 -21.83 -3.32 19.84
CA ALA A 406 -21.92 -2.38 20.96
C ALA A 406 -20.61 -2.25 21.76
N VAL A 407 -19.86 -3.35 21.90
CA VAL A 407 -18.56 -3.37 22.60
C VAL A 407 -17.55 -2.46 21.93
N ILE A 408 -17.63 -2.26 20.61
CA ILE A 408 -16.72 -1.35 19.88
C ILE A 408 -16.95 0.10 20.32
N SER A 409 -18.21 0.49 20.50
CA SER A 409 -18.57 1.84 20.95
C SER A 409 -18.22 2.07 22.42
N SER A 410 -18.50 1.10 23.30
CA SER A 410 -18.15 1.23 24.72
C SER A 410 -16.64 1.13 24.99
N ALA A 411 -15.90 0.42 24.13
CA ALA A 411 -14.48 0.16 24.31
C ALA A 411 -13.63 1.44 24.43
N LYS A 412 -14.04 2.51 23.73
CA LYS A 412 -13.39 3.81 23.76
C LYS A 412 -13.36 4.42 25.17
N PHE A 413 -14.40 4.22 25.96
CA PHE A 413 -14.49 4.79 27.31
C PHE A 413 -13.52 4.14 28.29
N ASP A 414 -13.33 2.82 28.21
CA ASP A 414 -12.36 2.14 29.09
C ASP A 414 -10.92 2.17 28.57
N ARG A 415 -10.65 2.90 27.48
CA ARG A 415 -9.33 3.08 26.87
C ARG A 415 -8.60 1.77 26.50
N VAL A 416 -9.36 0.79 26.06
CA VAL A 416 -8.86 -0.53 25.68
C VAL A 416 -9.47 -0.93 24.34
N PRO A 417 -8.66 -1.30 23.32
CA PRO A 417 -9.15 -1.78 22.04
C PRO A 417 -10.22 -2.86 22.20
N ALA A 418 -11.28 -2.77 21.41
CA ALA A 418 -12.42 -3.69 21.49
C ALA A 418 -12.03 -5.15 21.21
N VAL A 419 -11.00 -5.37 20.39
CA VAL A 419 -10.41 -6.71 20.14
C VAL A 419 -9.86 -7.38 21.40
N PHE A 420 -9.53 -6.65 22.46
CA PHE A 420 -9.13 -7.22 23.75
C PHE A 420 -10.28 -7.37 24.75
N LYS A 421 -11.48 -6.91 24.39
CA LYS A 421 -12.69 -6.98 25.22
C LYS A 421 -13.66 -8.07 24.79
N ASP A 422 -13.79 -8.32 23.49
CA ASP A 422 -14.67 -9.36 22.95
C ASP A 422 -13.96 -10.15 21.85
N ARG A 423 -13.94 -11.47 22.00
CA ARG A 423 -13.32 -12.42 21.07
C ARG A 423 -13.91 -12.32 19.67
N ARG A 424 -15.21 -12.04 19.51
CA ARG A 424 -15.84 -11.88 18.19
C ARG A 424 -15.30 -10.67 17.46
N VAL A 425 -15.05 -9.58 18.18
CA VAL A 425 -14.44 -8.37 17.60
C VAL A 425 -13.02 -8.68 17.13
N LEU A 426 -12.23 -9.43 17.91
CA LEU A 426 -10.93 -9.92 17.48
C LEU A 426 -11.03 -10.77 16.21
N GLU A 427 -11.99 -11.69 16.14
CA GLU A 427 -12.20 -12.54 14.96
C GLU A 427 -12.54 -11.70 13.71
N TYR A 428 -13.40 -10.67 13.83
CA TYR A 428 -13.71 -9.76 12.71
C TYR A 428 -12.47 -8.99 12.23
N TYR A 429 -11.67 -8.43 13.14
CA TYR A 429 -10.46 -7.71 12.75
C TYR A 429 -9.33 -8.62 12.29
N GLN A 430 -9.26 -9.87 12.77
CA GLN A 430 -8.33 -10.86 12.23
C GLN A 430 -8.71 -11.26 10.81
N SER A 431 -10.01 -11.30 10.50
CA SER A 431 -10.50 -11.50 9.14
C SER A 431 -10.20 -10.26 8.27
N LEU A 432 -10.36 -9.04 8.79
CA LEU A 432 -9.95 -7.81 8.07
C LEU A 432 -8.45 -7.83 7.77
N ALA A 433 -7.62 -8.15 8.77
CA ALA A 433 -6.18 -8.24 8.57
C ALA A 433 -5.82 -9.30 7.52
N ARG A 434 -6.48 -10.46 7.55
CA ARG A 434 -6.31 -11.53 6.56
C ARG A 434 -6.84 -11.17 5.18
N GLU A 435 -7.87 -10.35 5.07
CA GLU A 435 -8.39 -9.90 3.78
C GLU A 435 -7.38 -8.98 3.09
N TYR A 436 -6.82 -8.02 3.85
CA TYR A 436 -6.08 -6.90 3.25
C TYR A 436 -4.56 -6.95 3.40
N PHE A 437 -4.02 -7.54 4.48
CA PHE A 437 -2.64 -7.25 4.89
C PHE A 437 -1.76 -8.47 5.09
N ILE A 438 -2.27 -9.55 5.69
CA ILE A 438 -1.46 -10.71 6.10
C ILE A 438 -1.87 -11.97 5.36
N ASP A 439 -0.86 -12.76 5.02
CA ASP A 439 -1.03 -14.15 4.58
C ASP A 439 -1.35 -15.06 5.78
N GLU A 440 -1.97 -16.21 5.52
CA GLU A 440 -2.30 -17.23 6.55
C GLU A 440 -1.07 -17.92 7.15
#